data_AF-A0A2S9G5L0-F1
#
_entry.id   AF-A0A2S9G5L0-F1
#
_cell.length_a   1.000
_cell.length_b   1.000
_cell.length_c   1.000
_cell.angle_alpha   90.00
_cell.angle_beta   90.00
_cell.angle_gamma   90.00
#
_symmetry.space_group_name_H-M   'P 1'
#
loop_
_entity.id
_entity.type
_entity.pdbx_description
1 polymer ?
#
loop_
_entity_poly.entity_id
_entity_poly.type
_entity_poly.pdbx_seq_one_letter_code
_entity_poly.pdbx_strand_id
1 'polypeptide(L)'
;LNNWIRQGTVRRGLVISGEYISQLGQNAARHIRSIMSTELACPTLGDAGAALLLERAPADSPGISLAGFTTVADHSRLCLAYPKG
;
A
#
# COMPACT_ATOMS: atom_id res chain seq x y z
N LEU A 1 13.72 2.59 7.77
CA LEU A 1 14.42 1.30 7.83
C LEU A 1 15.60 1.17 6.86
N ASN A 2 15.42 1.28 5.53
CA ASN A 2 16.51 1.16 4.54
C ASN A 2 17.76 2.01 4.88
N ASN A 3 17.56 3.29 5.22
CA ASN A 3 18.67 4.18 5.59
C ASN A 3 19.43 3.73 6.84
N TRP A 4 18.72 3.25 7.88
CA TRP A 4 19.34 2.74 9.10
C TRP A 4 20.17 1.48 8.85
N ILE A 5 19.72 0.59 7.95
CA ILE A 5 20.51 -0.59 7.53
C ILE A 5 21.76 -0.15 6.77
N ARG A 6 21.63 0.82 5.85
CA ARG A 6 22.76 1.34 5.06
C ARG A 6 23.80 2.06 5.91
N GLN A 7 23.35 2.81 6.93
CA GLN A 7 24.20 3.49 7.91
C GLN A 7 24.82 2.54 8.94
N GLY A 8 24.37 1.29 9.01
CA GLY A 8 24.82 0.31 10.00
C GLY A 8 24.22 0.52 11.40
N THR A 9 23.28 1.46 11.58
CA THR A 9 22.56 1.69 12.84
C THR A 9 21.76 0.47 13.26
N VAL A 10 21.20 -0.28 12.30
CA VAL A 10 20.54 -1.56 12.55
C VAL A 10 21.06 -2.61 11.56
N ARG A 11 21.25 -3.84 12.05
CA ARG A 11 21.72 -4.97 11.21
C ARG A 11 20.59 -5.56 10.36
N ARG A 12 19.39 -5.62 10.92
CA ARG A 12 18.19 -6.19 10.32
C ARG A 12 16.97 -5.38 10.74
N GLY A 13 15.93 -5.39 9.91
CA GLY A 13 14.62 -4.92 10.35
C GLY A 13 13.50 -5.67 9.66
N LEU A 14 12.39 -5.82 10.36
CA LEU A 14 11.18 -6.47 9.88
C LEU A 14 10.18 -5.39 9.45
N VAL A 15 9.72 -5.46 8.21
CA VAL A 15 8.61 -4.65 7.68
C VAL A 15 7.39 -5.54 7.61
N ILE A 16 6.29 -5.11 8.20
CA ILE A 16 5.01 -5.82 8.15
C ILE A 16 3.98 -4.84 7.61
N SER A 17 3.18 -5.30 6.65
CA SER A 17 2.01 -4.60 6.15
C SER A 17 0.89 -5.60 5.96
N GLY A 18 -0.34 -5.18 6.21
CA GLY A 18 -1.50 -5.99 5.86
C GLY A 18 -2.79 -5.24 6.08
N GLU A 19 -3.81 -5.73 5.38
CA GLU A 19 -5.16 -5.21 5.37
C GLU A 19 -6.16 -6.35 5.54
N TYR A 20 -7.22 -6.08 6.29
CA TYR A 20 -8.37 -6.96 6.45
C TYR A 20 -9.63 -6.11 6.32
N ILE A 21 -10.06 -5.91 5.07
CA ILE A 21 -11.08 -4.94 4.66
C ILE A 21 -12.08 -5.49 3.64
N SER A 22 -12.10 -6.80 3.36
CA SER A 22 -13.10 -7.43 2.47
C SER A 22 -14.55 -7.10 2.83
N GLN A 23 -14.82 -6.76 4.09
CA GLN A 23 -16.14 -6.29 4.55
C GLN A 23 -16.61 -5.02 3.80
N LEU A 24 -15.71 -4.17 3.31
CA LEU A 24 -16.06 -3.00 2.49
C LEU A 24 -16.74 -3.42 1.19
N GLY A 25 -16.19 -4.41 0.48
CA GLY A 25 -16.81 -4.97 -0.74
C GLY A 25 -18.14 -5.67 -0.45
N GLN A 26 -18.21 -6.45 0.63
CA GLN A 26 -19.44 -7.14 1.05
C GLN A 26 -20.56 -6.16 1.40
N ASN A 27 -20.23 -5.07 2.07
CA ASN A 27 -21.17 -4.01 2.41
C ASN A 27 -21.65 -3.28 1.15
N ALA A 28 -20.70 -2.86 0.30
CA ALA A 28 -21.00 -2.13 -0.93
C ALA A 28 -21.88 -2.90 -1.91
N ALA A 29 -21.69 -4.22 -2.01
CA ALA A 29 -22.49 -5.08 -2.88
C ALA A 29 -24.00 -5.00 -2.61
N ARG A 30 -24.41 -4.60 -1.39
CA ARG A 30 -25.83 -4.42 -1.02
C ARG A 30 -26.43 -3.10 -1.52
N HIS A 31 -25.61 -2.09 -1.84
CA HIS A 31 -26.08 -0.77 -2.26
C HIS A 31 -25.75 -0.42 -3.72
N ILE A 32 -24.80 -1.11 -4.35
CA ILE A 32 -24.45 -0.87 -5.76
C ILE A 32 -25.65 -1.21 -6.66
N ARG A 33 -26.12 -0.22 -7.42
CA ARG A 33 -27.24 -0.35 -8.38
C ARG A 33 -26.86 0.05 -9.81
N SER A 34 -25.75 0.75 -9.98
CA SER A 34 -25.26 1.24 -11.26
C SER A 34 -23.77 1.58 -11.20
N ILE A 35 -23.18 1.87 -12.36
CA ILE A 35 -21.80 2.37 -12.48
C ILE A 35 -21.57 3.77 -11.86
N MET A 36 -22.64 4.47 -11.47
CA MET A 36 -22.54 5.76 -10.79
C MET A 36 -22.67 5.64 -9.26
N SER A 37 -22.74 4.41 -8.73
CA SER A 37 -22.83 4.19 -7.28
C SER A 37 -21.56 4.68 -6.59
N THR A 38 -21.69 5.38 -5.47
CA THR A 38 -20.54 5.94 -4.72
C THR A 38 -19.60 4.86 -4.20
N GLU A 39 -20.12 3.67 -3.91
CA GLU A 39 -19.37 2.55 -3.34
C GLU A 39 -18.75 1.63 -4.43
N LEU A 40 -18.78 2.02 -5.71
CA LEU A 40 -18.35 1.17 -6.82
C LEU A 40 -16.87 0.76 -6.74
N ALA A 41 -16.01 1.52 -6.06
CA ALA A 41 -14.61 1.15 -5.87
C ALA A 41 -14.40 0.09 -4.77
N CYS A 42 -15.34 -0.11 -3.86
CA CYS A 42 -15.17 -1.04 -2.74
C CYS A 42 -14.89 -2.50 -3.16
N PRO A 43 -15.47 -3.05 -4.25
CA PRO A 43 -15.15 -4.38 -4.75
C PRO A 43 -13.72 -4.55 -5.30
N THR A 44 -12.95 -3.47 -5.51
CA THR A 44 -11.53 -3.58 -5.92
C THR A 44 -10.59 -3.80 -4.75
N LEU A 45 -11.10 -3.73 -3.52
CA LEU A 45 -10.34 -3.93 -2.29
C LEU A 45 -10.44 -5.38 -1.84
N GLY A 46 -9.43 -5.85 -1.11
CA GLY A 46 -9.39 -7.21 -0.57
C GLY A 46 -8.48 -7.30 0.64
N ASP A 47 -8.21 -8.54 1.05
CA ASP A 47 -7.37 -8.83 2.20
C ASP A 47 -6.03 -9.37 1.72
N ALA A 48 -4.94 -8.80 2.23
CA ALA A 48 -3.60 -9.29 2.00
C ALA A 48 -2.69 -8.91 3.16
N GLY A 49 -1.58 -9.63 3.28
CA GLY A 49 -0.56 -9.33 4.28
C GLY A 49 0.80 -9.79 3.79
N ALA A 50 1.84 -9.05 4.15
CA ALA A 50 3.22 -9.34 3.83
C ALA A 50 4.14 -9.00 5.00
N ALA A 51 5.16 -9.81 5.18
CA ALA A 51 6.25 -9.56 6.13
C ALA A 51 7.59 -9.76 5.42
N LEU A 52 8.48 -8.78 5.53
CA LEU A 52 9.78 -8.74 4.86
C LEU A 52 10.88 -8.50 5.90
N LEU A 53 11.80 -9.44 6.04
CA LEU A 53 13.04 -9.22 6.78
C LEU A 53 14.08 -8.61 5.84
N LEU A 54 14.52 -7.39 6.15
CA LEU A 54 15.52 -6.67 5.38
C LEU A 54 16.86 -6.68 6.13
N GLU A 55 17.93 -6.99 5.40
CA GLU A 55 19.31 -6.87 5.86
C GLU A 55 20.19 -6.31 4.74
N ARG A 56 21.44 -5.97 5.07
CA ARG A 56 22.38 -5.46 4.08
C ARG A 56 22.77 -6.59 3.12
N ALA A 57 22.56 -6.36 1.83
CA ALA A 57 22.97 -7.27 0.77
C ALA A 57 24.50 -7.43 0.76
N PRO A 58 25.04 -8.65 0.57
CA PRO A 58 26.45 -8.88 0.28
C PRO A 58 26.94 -8.06 -0.92
N ALA A 59 28.26 -7.83 -0.98
CA ALA A 59 28.89 -7.26 -2.18
C ALA A 59 28.52 -8.08 -3.42
N ASP A 60 28.27 -7.40 -4.54
CA ASP A 60 27.93 -7.99 -5.84
C ASP A 60 26.65 -8.85 -5.88
N SER A 61 25.79 -8.75 -4.86
CA SER A 61 24.47 -9.38 -4.85
C SER A 61 23.34 -8.40 -5.21
N PRO A 62 22.26 -8.86 -5.88
CA PRO A 62 21.08 -8.04 -6.10
C PRO A 62 20.48 -7.51 -4.80
N GLY A 63 20.06 -6.26 -4.79
CA GLY A 63 19.42 -5.62 -3.64
C GLY A 63 18.65 -4.38 -4.03
N ILE A 64 18.01 -3.73 -3.05
CA ILE A 64 17.27 -2.48 -3.26
C ILE A 64 18.27 -1.37 -3.59
N SER A 65 18.35 -0.95 -4.86
CA SER A 65 19.27 0.10 -5.32
C SER A 65 18.78 1.50 -4.92
N LEU A 66 17.48 1.76 -5.01
CA LEU A 66 16.83 3.01 -4.67
C LEU A 66 15.51 2.73 -3.95
N ALA A 67 15.25 3.50 -2.89
CA ALA A 67 13.96 3.57 -2.23
C ALA A 67 13.71 5.02 -1.81
N GLY A 68 12.59 5.58 -2.27
CA GLY A 68 12.21 6.96 -2.00
C GLY A 68 10.72 7.15 -2.22
N PHE A 69 10.18 8.19 -1.60
CA PHE A 69 8.77 8.56 -1.71
C PHE A 69 8.69 10.05 -2.05
N THR A 70 7.83 10.40 -3.00
CA THR A 70 7.46 11.78 -3.31
C THR A 70 6.00 11.94 -2.97
N THR A 71 5.69 12.93 -2.14
CA THR A 71 4.31 13.25 -1.78
C THR A 71 3.75 14.26 -2.79
N VAL A 72 2.59 13.99 -3.37
CA VAL A 72 1.89 14.88 -4.33
C VAL A 72 0.57 15.35 -3.72
N ALA A 73 0.64 16.00 -2.55
CA ALA A 73 -0.52 16.32 -1.73
C ALA A 73 -1.46 17.36 -2.34
N ASP A 74 -0.96 18.24 -3.22
CA ASP A 74 -1.77 19.27 -3.90
C ASP A 74 -2.95 18.69 -4.71
N HIS A 75 -2.86 17.41 -5.06
CA HIS A 75 -3.87 16.68 -5.83
C HIS A 75 -4.76 15.79 -4.95
N SER A 76 -4.67 15.88 -3.62
CA SER A 76 -5.45 15.06 -2.68
C SER A 76 -6.96 15.10 -2.92
N ARG A 77 -7.49 16.22 -3.42
CA ARG A 77 -8.90 16.38 -3.84
C ARG A 77 -9.35 15.43 -4.97
N LEU A 78 -8.40 14.79 -5.67
CA LEU A 78 -8.64 13.78 -6.70
C LEU A 78 -8.56 12.35 -6.16
N CYS A 79 -8.08 12.15 -4.93
CA CYS A 79 -8.02 10.83 -4.26
C CYS A 79 -9.40 10.44 -3.71
N LEU A 80 -10.40 10.38 -4.59
CA LEU A 80 -11.78 10.04 -4.26
C LEU A 80 -12.15 8.78 -5.01
N ALA A 81 -12.58 7.77 -4.27
CA ALA A 81 -12.91 6.45 -4.78
C ALA A 81 -14.38 6.33 -5.22
N TYR A 82 -14.97 7.43 -5.72
CA TYR A 82 -16.36 7.47 -6.20
C TYR A 82 -16.48 8.27 -7.50
N PRO A 83 -17.48 7.98 -8.34
CA PRO A 83 -17.71 8.71 -9.59
C PRO A 83 -18.02 10.19 -9.32
N LYS A 84 -17.29 11.09 -9.98
CA LYS A 84 -17.68 12.50 -10.09
C LYS A 84 -18.38 12.70 -11.43
N GLY A 85 -19.67 13.06 -11.38
CA GLY A 85 -20.42 13.54 -12.54
C GLY A 85 -19.90 14.89 -13.02
#